data_AF-A0A3N5GZB0-F1
#
_entry.id   AF-A0A3N5GZB0-F1
#
_cell.length_a   1.000
_cell.length_b   1.000
_cell.length_c   1.000
_cell.angle_alpha   90.00
_cell.angle_beta   90.00
_cell.angle_gamma   90.00
#
_symmetry.space_group_name_H-M   'P 1'
#
loop_
_entity.id
_entity.type
_entity.pdbx_description
1 polymer ?
#
loop_
_entity_poly.entity_id
_entity_poly.type
_entity_poly.pdbx_seq_one_letter_code
_entity_poly.pdbx_strand_id
1 'polypeptide(L)'
;VLGSIIYPAAEIVSPGVIRHVEGDRISLGEVDNSDTERLRSTAKLLRGAGFKVRVSTDLRSEIWVKLWGNSTFNPISALTHATLVDICQFPPTRALAERMMREAQEIGEKLGVRFPVSLEKRIAGAEAVGKHKTSMLQDVETGRPLELDALVGSVLELGRITGVPTPNLTAVHACAALLAKTLAESKGRLRIELGR
;
A
#
# COMPACT_ATOMS: atom_id res chain seq x y z
N VAL A 1 -19.86 -4.67 8.38
CA VAL A 1 -18.84 -3.67 8.01
C VAL A 1 -18.67 -3.75 6.51
N LEU A 2 -18.73 -2.64 5.79
CA LEU A 2 -18.37 -2.61 4.36
C LEU A 2 -16.89 -2.22 4.25
N GLY A 3 -16.11 -3.06 3.59
CA GLY A 3 -14.73 -2.71 3.25
C GLY A 3 -14.66 -2.04 1.89
N SER A 4 -13.60 -1.25 1.69
CA SER A 4 -13.40 -0.50 0.47
C SER A 4 -11.93 -0.44 0.08
N ILE A 5 -11.68 -0.40 -1.22
CA ILE A 5 -10.36 -0.16 -1.79
C ILE A 5 -10.48 1.06 -2.70
N ILE A 6 -9.81 2.13 -2.29
CA ILE A 6 -9.81 3.41 -3.00
C ILE A 6 -8.62 3.45 -3.95
N TYR A 7 -8.88 3.75 -5.22
CA TYR A 7 -7.87 3.99 -6.26
C TYR A 7 -7.68 5.47 -6.65
N PRO A 8 -8.64 6.40 -6.43
CA PRO A 8 -8.38 7.81 -6.63
C PRO A 8 -7.12 8.29 -5.88
N ALA A 9 -6.23 8.94 -6.62
CA ALA A 9 -5.11 9.70 -6.07
C ALA A 9 -5.58 11.15 -5.89
N ALA A 10 -5.55 11.65 -4.66
CA ALA A 10 -5.95 13.01 -4.35
C ALA A 10 -5.03 13.59 -3.27
N GLU A 11 -4.83 14.89 -3.33
CA GLU A 11 -3.95 15.63 -2.43
C GLU A 11 -4.66 16.84 -1.85
N ILE A 12 -4.44 17.09 -0.56
CA ILE A 12 -4.86 18.34 0.09
C ILE A 12 -3.85 19.41 -0.27
N VAL A 13 -4.27 20.41 -1.06
CA VAL A 13 -3.42 21.54 -1.46
C VAL A 13 -3.40 22.60 -0.34
N SER A 14 -4.57 22.85 0.24
CA SER A 14 -4.78 23.76 1.36
C SER A 14 -6.12 23.43 2.05
N PRO A 15 -6.43 23.99 3.23
CA PRO A 15 -7.73 23.76 3.87
C PRO A 15 -8.90 24.04 2.92
N GLY A 16 -9.73 23.02 2.66
CA GLY A 16 -10.87 23.11 1.75
C GLY A 16 -10.57 22.94 0.27
N VAL A 17 -9.30 22.76 -0.14
CA VAL A 17 -8.90 22.60 -1.56
C VAL A 17 -8.24 21.25 -1.78
N ILE A 18 -8.92 20.40 -2.55
CA ILE A 18 -8.44 19.07 -2.93
C ILE A 18 -8.09 19.07 -4.41
N ARG A 19 -6.88 18.61 -4.74
CA ARG A 19 -6.50 18.28 -6.11
C ARG A 19 -6.72 16.79 -6.32
N HIS A 20 -7.67 16.45 -7.18
CA HIS A 20 -7.80 15.10 -7.72
C HIS A 20 -6.76 14.91 -8.83
N VAL A 21 -5.85 13.96 -8.65
CA VAL A 21 -4.72 13.71 -9.55
C VAL A 21 -5.11 12.71 -10.61
N GLU A 22 -5.65 11.56 -10.20
CA GLU A 22 -5.99 10.47 -11.12
C GLU A 22 -7.03 9.52 -10.51
N GLY A 23 -7.80 8.85 -11.39
CA GLY A 23 -8.56 7.65 -11.06
C GLY A 23 -9.88 7.92 -10.33
N ASP A 24 -10.92 7.19 -10.69
CA ASP A 24 -12.29 7.33 -10.14
C ASP A 24 -12.84 6.01 -9.62
N ARG A 25 -11.99 4.98 -9.52
CA ARG A 25 -12.40 3.61 -9.21
C ARG A 25 -12.46 3.34 -7.71
N ILE A 26 -13.53 2.70 -7.27
CA ILE A 26 -13.69 2.22 -5.90
C ILE A 26 -14.13 0.75 -5.96
N SER A 27 -13.45 -0.13 -5.22
CA SER A 27 -13.99 -1.47 -4.94
C SER A 27 -14.71 -1.45 -3.59
N LEU A 28 -15.88 -2.06 -3.49
CA LEU A 28 -16.66 -2.22 -2.25
C LEU A 28 -17.06 -3.68 -2.06
N GLY A 29 -17.14 -4.14 -0.82
CA GLY A 29 -17.66 -5.46 -0.52
C GLY A 29 -18.01 -5.62 0.95
N GLU A 30 -18.78 -6.65 1.25
CA GLU A 30 -18.91 -7.15 2.61
C GLU A 30 -17.65 -7.93 3.00
N VAL A 31 -17.27 -7.85 4.28
CA VAL A 31 -16.06 -8.53 4.78
C VAL A 31 -16.17 -10.06 4.65
N ASP A 32 -17.39 -10.60 4.71
CA ASP A 32 -17.71 -12.02 4.52
C ASP A 32 -18.11 -12.37 3.06
N ASN A 33 -17.96 -11.42 2.13
CA ASN A 33 -18.34 -11.52 0.72
C ASN A 33 -19.85 -11.73 0.46
N SER A 34 -20.72 -11.47 1.44
CA SER A 34 -22.17 -11.50 1.23
C SER A 34 -22.64 -10.40 0.27
N ASP A 35 -23.67 -10.68 -0.53
CA ASP A 35 -24.39 -9.66 -1.31
C ASP A 35 -25.59 -9.16 -0.51
N THR A 36 -25.48 -7.92 -0.01
CA THR A 36 -26.49 -7.32 0.87
C THR A 36 -27.13 -6.09 0.22
N GLU A 37 -28.34 -5.77 0.66
CA GLU A 37 -29.04 -4.55 0.21
C GLU A 37 -28.24 -3.27 0.55
N ARG A 38 -27.58 -3.22 1.71
CA ARG A 38 -26.72 -2.09 2.08
C ARG A 38 -25.51 -1.94 1.15
N LEU A 39 -24.90 -3.05 0.71
CA LEU A 39 -23.80 -3.03 -0.24
C LEU A 39 -24.28 -2.46 -1.60
N ARG A 40 -25.40 -2.97 -2.11
CA ARG A 40 -25.97 -2.54 -3.40
C ARG A 40 -26.41 -1.08 -3.40
N SER A 41 -27.08 -0.63 -2.33
CA SER A 41 -27.50 0.76 -2.18
C SER A 41 -26.32 1.72 -2.06
N THR A 42 -25.30 1.38 -1.26
CA THR A 42 -24.06 2.18 -1.15
C THR A 42 -23.33 2.26 -2.48
N ALA A 43 -23.21 1.14 -3.20
CA ALA A 43 -22.59 1.14 -4.53
C ALA A 43 -23.37 2.00 -5.53
N LYS A 44 -24.71 1.95 -5.51
CA LYS A 44 -25.57 2.80 -6.35
C LYS A 44 -25.38 4.28 -6.04
N LEU A 45 -25.30 4.65 -4.76
CA LEU A 45 -25.08 6.03 -4.32
C LEU A 45 -23.75 6.56 -4.83
N LEU A 46 -22.66 5.80 -4.66
CA LEU A 46 -21.33 6.21 -5.11
C LEU A 46 -21.22 6.28 -6.64
N ARG A 47 -21.90 5.39 -7.38
CA ARG A 47 -22.01 5.52 -8.85
C ARG A 47 -22.77 6.78 -9.25
N GLY A 48 -23.86 7.11 -8.54
CA GLY A 48 -24.62 8.35 -8.77
C GLY A 48 -23.78 9.61 -8.53
N ALA A 49 -22.76 9.52 -7.66
CA ALA A 49 -21.78 10.59 -7.43
C ALA A 49 -20.64 10.64 -8.46
N GLY A 50 -20.65 9.77 -9.48
CA GLY A 50 -19.66 9.76 -10.56
C GLY A 50 -18.49 8.77 -10.40
N PHE A 51 -18.45 7.97 -9.33
CA PHE A 51 -17.38 6.98 -9.16
C PHE A 51 -17.60 5.71 -9.99
N LYS A 52 -16.51 5.12 -10.49
CA LYS A 52 -16.51 3.78 -11.07
C LYS A 52 -16.47 2.73 -9.96
N VAL A 53 -17.64 2.34 -9.46
CA VAL A 53 -17.75 1.38 -8.35
C VAL A 53 -17.84 -0.05 -8.83
N ARG A 54 -16.89 -0.88 -8.39
CA ARG A 54 -16.91 -2.33 -8.49
C ARG A 54 -17.40 -2.94 -7.18
N VAL A 55 -18.42 -3.79 -7.24
CA VAL A 55 -18.77 -4.64 -6.09
C VAL A 55 -17.91 -5.90 -6.16
N SER A 56 -17.08 -6.11 -5.14
CA SER A 56 -16.16 -7.24 -5.04
C SER A 56 -16.88 -8.45 -4.45
N THR A 57 -16.60 -9.61 -5.03
CA THR A 57 -17.03 -10.92 -4.52
C THR A 57 -15.93 -11.61 -3.71
N ASP A 58 -14.74 -11.01 -3.64
CA ASP A 58 -13.62 -11.47 -2.84
C ASP A 58 -12.80 -10.27 -2.36
N LEU A 59 -13.42 -9.50 -1.46
CA LEU A 59 -12.90 -8.22 -1.02
C LEU A 59 -11.56 -8.39 -0.29
N ARG A 60 -11.44 -9.45 0.52
CA ARG A 60 -10.21 -9.73 1.28
C ARG A 60 -9.03 -9.94 0.35
N SER A 61 -9.20 -10.70 -0.73
CA SER A 61 -8.12 -10.88 -1.70
C SER A 61 -7.75 -9.59 -2.43
N GLU A 62 -8.74 -8.77 -2.81
CA GLU A 62 -8.44 -7.48 -3.42
C GLU A 62 -7.68 -6.53 -2.46
N ILE A 63 -8.04 -6.50 -1.18
CA ILE A 63 -7.34 -5.72 -0.14
C ILE A 63 -5.89 -6.20 -0.05
N TRP A 64 -5.69 -7.51 0.03
CA TRP A 64 -4.36 -8.11 0.12
C TRP A 64 -3.50 -7.83 -1.09
N VAL A 65 -4.03 -7.87 -2.32
CA VAL A 65 -3.24 -7.54 -3.52
C VAL A 65 -2.73 -6.10 -3.52
N LYS A 66 -3.51 -5.15 -2.99
CA LYS A 66 -3.06 -3.76 -2.81
C LYS A 66 -2.03 -3.68 -1.68
N LEU A 67 -2.35 -4.28 -0.52
CA LEU A 67 -1.48 -4.32 0.65
C LEU A 67 -0.12 -4.92 0.32
N TRP A 68 -0.08 -5.98 -0.48
CA TRP A 68 1.13 -6.68 -0.93
C TRP A 68 2.18 -5.77 -1.57
N GLY A 69 1.71 -4.80 -2.38
CA GLY A 69 2.57 -3.77 -2.93
C GLY A 69 2.94 -2.71 -1.88
N ASN A 70 1.95 -2.22 -1.13
CA ASN A 70 2.15 -1.15 -0.16
C ASN A 70 3.08 -1.55 1.00
N SER A 71 2.96 -2.76 1.54
CA SER A 71 3.80 -3.27 2.63
C SER A 71 5.24 -3.54 2.18
N THR A 72 5.49 -3.56 0.87
CA THR A 72 6.80 -3.83 0.28
C THR A 72 7.45 -2.55 -0.24
N PHE A 73 6.85 -1.93 -1.26
CA PHE A 73 7.49 -0.82 -1.98
C PHE A 73 7.47 0.48 -1.18
N ASN A 74 6.42 0.76 -0.40
CA ASN A 74 6.31 2.02 0.33
C ASN A 74 7.43 2.22 1.36
N PRO A 75 7.72 1.26 2.27
CA PRO A 75 8.78 1.46 3.24
C PRO A 75 10.18 1.45 2.59
N ILE A 76 10.41 0.66 1.53
CA ILE A 76 11.67 0.71 0.78
C ILE A 76 11.85 2.10 0.15
N SER A 77 10.82 2.61 -0.52
CA SER A 77 10.81 3.94 -1.15
C SER A 77 11.03 5.04 -0.12
N ALA A 78 10.39 4.95 1.05
CA ALA A 78 10.56 5.91 2.15
C ALA A 78 12.00 5.95 2.70
N LEU A 79 12.63 4.78 2.89
CA LEU A 79 13.99 4.68 3.41
C LEU A 79 15.06 5.09 2.41
N THR A 80 14.85 4.77 1.13
CA THR A 80 15.86 4.98 0.06
C THR A 80 15.64 6.26 -0.73
N HIS A 81 14.51 6.94 -0.54
CA HIS A 81 14.05 8.05 -1.38
C HIS A 81 13.94 7.72 -2.87
N ALA A 82 13.84 6.43 -3.20
CA ALA A 82 13.79 5.91 -4.57
C ALA A 82 12.35 5.74 -5.07
N THR A 83 12.16 5.79 -6.39
CA THR A 83 10.86 5.56 -7.04
C THR A 83 10.59 4.07 -7.27
N LEU A 84 9.37 3.70 -7.66
CA LEU A 84 9.02 2.29 -7.95
C LEU A 84 9.94 1.65 -9.00
N VAL A 85 10.21 2.36 -10.10
CA VAL A 85 11.12 1.85 -11.15
C VAL A 85 12.55 1.68 -10.62
N ASP A 86 13.04 2.61 -9.78
CA ASP A 86 14.39 2.52 -9.21
C ASP A 86 14.54 1.27 -8.33
N ILE A 87 13.54 1.01 -7.48
CA ILE A 87 13.51 -0.18 -6.61
C ILE A 87 13.52 -1.47 -7.44
N CYS A 88 12.74 -1.50 -8.52
CA CYS A 88 12.58 -2.68 -9.38
C CYS A 88 13.80 -2.94 -10.29
N GLN A 89 14.54 -1.88 -10.67
CA GLN A 89 15.68 -1.96 -11.58
C GLN A 89 17.03 -2.08 -10.86
N PHE A 90 17.12 -1.70 -9.59
CA PHE A 90 18.31 -1.95 -8.79
C PHE A 90 18.27 -3.39 -8.20
N PRO A 91 19.16 -4.32 -8.63
CA PRO A 91 18.99 -5.75 -8.33
C PRO A 91 18.90 -6.10 -6.83
N PRO A 92 19.70 -5.49 -5.93
CA PRO A 92 19.58 -5.78 -4.49
C PRO A 92 18.22 -5.40 -3.89
N THR A 93 17.64 -4.25 -4.26
CA THR A 93 16.33 -3.83 -3.75
C THR A 93 15.19 -4.60 -4.40
N ARG A 94 15.33 -4.98 -5.68
CA ARG A 94 14.40 -5.90 -6.33
C ARG A 94 14.33 -7.22 -5.58
N ALA A 95 15.48 -7.83 -5.30
CA ALA A 95 15.56 -9.09 -4.56
C ALA A 95 14.98 -8.97 -3.13
N LEU A 96 15.17 -7.83 -2.46
CA LEU A 96 14.54 -7.55 -1.16
C LEU A 96 13.02 -7.48 -1.29
N ALA A 97 12.51 -6.74 -2.28
CA ALA A 97 11.08 -6.62 -2.54
C ALA A 97 10.45 -7.99 -2.84
N GLU A 98 11.12 -8.82 -3.64
CA GLU A 98 10.69 -10.20 -3.92
C GLU A 98 10.55 -11.03 -2.63
N ARG A 99 11.55 -10.97 -1.72
CA ARG A 99 11.49 -11.71 -0.44
C ARG A 99 10.36 -11.22 0.46
N MET A 100 10.22 -9.91 0.64
CA MET A 100 9.12 -9.33 1.44
C MET A 100 7.75 -9.67 0.86
N MET A 101 7.62 -9.65 -0.47
CA MET A 101 6.39 -10.06 -1.15
C MET A 101 6.09 -11.54 -0.93
N ARG A 102 7.09 -12.43 -0.94
CA ARG A 102 6.87 -13.86 -0.64
C ARG A 102 6.40 -14.06 0.81
N GLU A 103 7.00 -13.37 1.77
CA GLU A 103 6.56 -13.41 3.18
C GLU A 103 5.08 -12.98 3.32
N ALA A 104 4.72 -11.84 2.74
CA ALA A 104 3.34 -11.35 2.76
C ALA A 104 2.36 -12.28 2.01
N GLN A 105 2.79 -12.84 0.88
CA GLN A 105 1.97 -13.76 0.10
C GLN A 105 1.66 -15.04 0.90
N GLU A 106 2.66 -15.65 1.54
CA GLU A 106 2.48 -16.86 2.34
C GLU A 106 1.48 -16.63 3.50
N ILE A 107 1.56 -15.47 4.16
CA ILE A 107 0.59 -15.08 5.20
C ILE A 107 -0.81 -14.98 4.61
N GLY A 108 -0.96 -14.27 3.48
CA GLY A 108 -2.24 -14.12 2.81
C GLY A 108 -2.84 -15.48 2.45
N GLU A 109 -2.06 -16.37 1.83
CA GLU A 109 -2.51 -17.69 1.41
C GLU A 109 -2.98 -18.55 2.60
N LYS A 110 -2.28 -18.50 3.75
CA LYS A 110 -2.74 -19.15 5.00
C LYS A 110 -4.06 -18.58 5.54
N LEU A 111 -4.39 -17.35 5.19
CA LEU A 111 -5.67 -16.70 5.53
C LEU A 111 -6.75 -16.88 4.45
N GLY A 112 -6.49 -17.72 3.43
CA GLY A 112 -7.42 -18.02 2.35
C GLY A 112 -7.47 -16.97 1.23
N VAL A 113 -6.51 -16.04 1.20
CA VAL A 113 -6.38 -15.04 0.14
C VAL A 113 -5.91 -15.68 -1.16
N ARG A 114 -6.41 -15.16 -2.28
CA ARG A 114 -5.99 -15.55 -3.61
C ARG A 114 -5.21 -14.42 -4.27
N PHE A 115 -4.05 -14.73 -4.83
CA PHE A 115 -3.25 -13.80 -5.61
C PHE A 115 -3.44 -14.11 -7.11
N PRO A 116 -4.28 -13.35 -7.84
CA PRO A 116 -4.60 -13.65 -9.24
C PRO A 116 -3.45 -13.30 -10.22
N VAL A 117 -2.39 -12.66 -9.72
CA VAL A 117 -1.21 -12.27 -10.49
C VAL A 117 0.03 -12.87 -9.84
N SER A 118 0.97 -13.33 -10.67
CA SER A 118 2.25 -13.82 -10.14
C SER A 118 3.06 -12.67 -9.55
N LEU A 119 4.01 -13.02 -8.68
CA LEU A 119 4.93 -12.08 -8.07
C LEU A 119 5.74 -11.31 -9.13
N GLU A 120 6.19 -11.99 -10.18
CA GLU A 120 6.94 -11.39 -11.29
C GLU A 120 6.07 -10.39 -12.05
N LYS A 121 4.80 -10.74 -12.34
CA LYS A 121 3.85 -9.81 -12.96
C LYS A 121 3.54 -8.62 -12.06
N ARG A 122 3.47 -8.84 -10.74
CA ARG A 122 3.21 -7.75 -9.78
C ARG A 122 4.37 -6.77 -9.72
N ILE A 123 5.61 -7.25 -9.72
CA ILE A 123 6.82 -6.42 -9.75
C ILE A 123 6.95 -5.71 -11.09
N ALA A 124 6.75 -6.40 -12.22
CA ALA A 124 6.75 -5.77 -13.53
C ALA A 124 5.67 -4.67 -13.63
N GLY A 125 4.50 -4.90 -13.04
CA GLY A 125 3.45 -3.88 -12.94
C GLY A 125 3.86 -2.67 -12.11
N ALA A 126 4.64 -2.84 -11.04
CA ALA A 126 5.19 -1.73 -10.26
C ALA A 126 6.28 -0.97 -11.03
N GLU A 127 7.16 -1.69 -11.73
CA GLU A 127 8.18 -1.11 -12.61
C GLU A 127 7.57 -0.26 -13.72
N ALA A 128 6.50 -0.75 -14.35
CA ALA A 128 5.79 -0.07 -15.43
C ALA A 128 5.10 1.25 -15.01
N VAL A 129 4.87 1.47 -13.71
CA VAL A 129 4.39 2.78 -13.21
C VAL A 129 5.46 3.87 -13.41
N GLY A 130 6.74 3.49 -13.50
CA GLY A 130 7.84 4.41 -13.76
C GLY A 130 8.31 5.15 -12.51
N LYS A 131 8.71 6.42 -12.71
CA LYS A 131 9.33 7.30 -11.69
C LYS A 131 8.33 7.83 -10.64
N HIS A 132 7.46 6.95 -10.16
CA HIS A 132 6.46 7.27 -9.15
C HIS A 132 7.03 7.13 -7.74
N LYS A 133 6.88 8.19 -6.93
CA LYS A 133 7.16 8.17 -5.49
C LYS A 133 5.94 7.64 -4.75
N THR A 134 6.14 6.62 -3.91
CA THR A 134 5.06 6.09 -3.07
C THR A 134 4.52 7.14 -2.10
N SER A 135 3.27 6.98 -1.65
CA SER A 135 2.67 7.91 -0.68
C SER A 135 3.49 8.06 0.60
N MET A 136 4.05 6.96 1.11
CA MET A 136 4.88 6.99 2.32
C MET A 136 6.18 7.79 2.12
N LEU A 137 6.81 7.72 0.94
CA LEU A 137 7.94 8.61 0.63
C LEU A 137 7.49 10.08 0.59
N GLN A 138 6.34 10.37 -0.01
CA GLN A 138 5.81 11.74 -0.01
C GLN A 138 5.52 12.23 1.42
N ASP A 139 5.06 11.36 2.32
CA ASP A 139 4.85 11.68 3.73
C ASP A 139 6.16 12.00 4.44
N VAL A 140 7.23 11.22 4.21
CA VAL A 140 8.59 11.56 4.68
C VAL A 140 9.05 12.92 4.16
N GLU A 141 8.84 13.21 2.87
CA GLU A 141 9.26 14.46 2.24
C GLU A 141 8.43 15.67 2.70
N THR A 142 7.23 15.46 3.23
CA THR A 142 6.32 16.50 3.71
C THR A 142 6.24 16.58 5.23
N GLY A 143 6.86 15.65 5.96
CA GLY A 143 6.85 15.59 7.41
C GLY A 143 5.51 15.12 7.98
N ARG A 144 4.74 14.33 7.22
CA ARG A 144 3.48 13.74 7.69
C ARG A 144 3.72 12.42 8.42
N PRO A 145 2.82 12.02 9.34
CA PRO A 145 2.87 10.70 9.96
C PRO A 145 2.82 9.58 8.91
N LEU A 146 3.64 8.54 9.10
CA LEU A 146 3.67 7.40 8.18
C LEU A 146 2.62 6.34 8.58
N GLU A 147 1.89 5.79 7.61
CA GLU A 147 0.94 4.68 7.82
C GLU A 147 1.64 3.31 7.98
N LEU A 148 2.82 3.29 8.61
CA LEU A 148 3.68 2.11 8.63
C LEU A 148 3.05 0.95 9.41
N ASP A 149 2.46 1.21 10.57
CA ASP A 149 1.86 0.16 11.41
C ASP A 149 0.59 -0.42 10.77
N ALA A 150 -0.23 0.43 10.13
CA ALA A 150 -1.43 -0.01 9.43
C ALA A 150 -1.10 -0.91 8.23
N LEU A 151 0.03 -0.67 7.54
CA LEU A 151 0.40 -1.39 6.33
C LEU A 151 1.37 -2.56 6.59
N VAL A 152 2.49 -2.32 7.25
CA VAL A 152 3.53 -3.35 7.49
C VAL A 152 3.31 -4.00 8.85
N GLY A 153 2.99 -3.23 9.88
CA GLY A 153 2.73 -3.76 11.22
C GLY A 153 1.58 -4.76 11.26
N SER A 154 0.49 -4.48 10.54
CA SER A 154 -0.65 -5.41 10.41
C SER A 154 -0.26 -6.74 9.75
N VAL A 155 0.58 -6.71 8.72
CA VAL A 155 1.09 -7.94 8.08
C VAL A 155 1.99 -8.72 9.03
N LEU A 156 2.84 -8.05 9.82
CA LEU A 156 3.68 -8.70 10.83
C LEU A 156 2.86 -9.36 11.94
N GLU A 157 1.79 -8.72 12.39
CA GLU A 157 0.84 -9.31 13.34
C GLU A 157 0.18 -10.57 12.77
N LEU A 158 -0.29 -10.50 11.53
CA LEU A 158 -0.85 -11.66 10.83
C LEU A 158 0.19 -12.76 10.59
N GLY A 159 1.46 -12.40 10.39
CA GLY A 159 2.58 -13.35 10.33
C GLY A 159 2.74 -14.13 11.64
N ARG A 160 2.62 -13.46 12.79
CA ARG A 160 2.62 -14.13 14.11
C ARG A 160 1.42 -15.07 14.28
N ILE A 161 0.23 -14.65 13.88
CA ILE A 161 -1.01 -15.46 13.96
C ILE A 161 -0.91 -16.72 13.08
N THR A 162 -0.32 -16.60 11.90
CA THR A 162 -0.21 -17.70 10.91
C THR A 162 1.06 -18.54 11.06
N GLY A 163 1.96 -18.15 11.99
CA GLY A 163 3.25 -18.79 12.20
C GLY A 163 4.22 -18.67 11.01
N VAL A 164 4.06 -17.67 10.15
CA VAL A 164 4.95 -17.42 9.01
C VAL A 164 6.12 -16.54 9.45
N PRO A 165 7.38 -16.96 9.24
CA PRO A 165 8.54 -16.11 9.48
C PRO A 165 8.54 -14.88 8.55
N THR A 166 8.79 -13.70 9.11
CA THR A 166 8.78 -12.42 8.37
C THR A 166 10.08 -11.61 8.54
N PRO A 167 11.27 -12.20 8.37
CA PRO A 167 12.52 -11.51 8.68
C PRO A 167 12.75 -10.24 7.86
N ASN A 168 12.40 -10.23 6.57
CA ASN A 168 12.63 -9.07 5.71
C ASN A 168 11.62 -7.96 6.02
N LEU A 169 10.34 -8.28 6.16
CA LEU A 169 9.31 -7.32 6.59
C LEU A 169 9.65 -6.73 7.97
N THR A 170 10.11 -7.55 8.92
CA THR A 170 10.47 -7.11 10.27
C THR A 170 11.65 -6.14 10.24
N ALA A 171 12.71 -6.47 9.49
CA ALA A 171 13.89 -5.61 9.38
C ALA A 171 13.55 -4.25 8.76
N VAL A 172 12.78 -4.25 7.67
CA VAL A 172 12.37 -3.02 6.98
C VAL A 172 11.40 -2.20 7.83
N HIS A 173 10.46 -2.84 8.53
CA HIS A 173 9.57 -2.17 9.49
C HIS A 173 10.37 -1.49 10.60
N ALA A 174 11.34 -2.18 11.22
CA ALA A 174 12.14 -1.61 12.30
C ALA A 174 12.89 -0.34 11.87
N CYS A 175 13.52 -0.34 10.70
CA CYS A 175 14.20 0.83 10.16
C CYS A 175 13.23 1.98 9.85
N ALA A 176 12.12 1.66 9.17
CA ALA A 176 11.11 2.67 8.82
C ALA A 176 10.39 3.24 10.05
N ALA A 177 10.20 2.44 11.10
CA ALA A 177 9.58 2.87 12.35
C ALA A 177 10.51 3.84 13.10
N LEU A 178 11.81 3.56 13.13
CA LEU A 178 12.79 4.50 13.70
C LEU A 178 12.86 5.80 12.88
N LEU A 179 12.79 5.73 11.56
CA LEU A 179 12.66 6.91 10.70
C LEU A 179 11.40 7.72 11.05
N ALA A 180 10.24 7.07 11.15
CA ALA A 180 8.98 7.73 11.51
C ALA A 180 9.07 8.42 12.88
N LYS A 181 9.66 7.74 13.87
CA LYS A 181 9.86 8.27 15.22
C LYS A 181 10.77 9.51 15.21
N THR A 182 11.91 9.43 14.54
CA THR A 182 12.88 10.53 14.51
C THR A 182 12.33 11.76 13.78
N LEU A 183 11.56 11.57 12.70
CA LEU A 183 10.85 12.65 12.01
C LEU A 183 9.78 13.30 12.91
N ALA A 184 8.98 12.49 13.61
CA ALA A 184 7.94 13.01 14.51
C ALA A 184 8.52 13.82 15.67
N GLU A 185 9.57 13.32 16.33
CA GLU A 185 10.23 14.00 17.46
C GLU A 185 10.92 15.30 17.04
N SER A 186 11.49 15.33 15.84
CA SER A 186 12.13 16.52 15.29
C SER A 186 11.15 17.49 14.63
N LYS A 187 9.87 17.11 14.46
CA LYS A 187 8.91 17.79 13.56
C LYS A 187 9.52 18.02 12.16
N GLY A 188 10.31 17.06 11.71
CA GLY A 188 11.18 17.16 10.55
C GLY A 188 10.57 16.59 9.28
N ARG A 189 11.30 16.78 8.19
CA ARG A 189 11.07 16.15 6.87
C ARG A 189 12.43 15.85 6.26
N LEU A 190 12.52 14.82 5.43
CA LEU A 190 13.76 14.45 4.73
C LEU A 190 13.55 14.53 3.22
N ARG A 191 14.52 15.10 2.52
CA ARG A 191 14.56 15.15 1.05
C ARG A 191 16.01 15.00 0.61
N ILE A 192 16.22 14.32 -0.51
CA ILE A 192 17.53 14.36 -1.18
C ILE A 192 17.74 15.81 -1.66
N GLU A 193 18.81 16.44 -1.18
CA GLU A 193 19.26 17.71 -1.75
C GLU A 193 19.86 17.43 -3.13
N LEU A 194 19.29 18.06 -4.16
CA LEU A 194 19.85 17.97 -5.51
C LEU A 194 21.12 18.81 -5.54
N GLY A 195 22.25 18.17 -5.85
CA GLY A 195 23.52 18.86 -6.07
C GLY A 195 23.36 19.94 -7.13
N ARG A 196 23.87 21.14 -6.81
CA ARG A 196 23.99 22.25 -7.76
C ARG A 196 25.11 22.00 -8.76
#